data_AF-A0A2G6LF16-F1
#
_entry.id   AF-A0A2G6LF16-F1
#
_cell.length_a   1.000
_cell.length_b   1.000
_cell.length_c   1.000
_cell.angle_alpha   90.00
_cell.angle_beta   90.00
_cell.angle_gamma   90.00
#
_symmetry.space_group_name_H-M   'P 1'
#
loop_
_entity.id
_entity.type
_entity.pdbx_description
1 polymer ?
#
loop_
_entity_poly.entity_id
_entity_poly.type
_entity_poly.pdbx_seq_one_letter_code
_entity_poly.pdbx_strand_id
1 'polypeptide(L)'
;MLTSKLSFKKILPLAIALLLFLPIIALTFVAFSQPSPSFSHLIDTVLWTYIRNSLILVTGVCFMALIWGLPSAWLVSRYQFFGKSFFSWALLLPMAMPAYLVAFVYTDLFDYAGDIQVAIRRWFGFTSAADYWFF
;
A
#
# COMPACT_ATOMS: atom_id res chain seq x y z
N MET A 1 24.46 15.78 38.70
CA MET A 1 23.11 15.35 39.13
C MET A 1 22.28 14.83 37.94
N LEU A 2 22.85 14.01 37.03
CA LEU A 2 22.17 13.57 35.80
C LEU A 2 22.68 12.20 35.27
N THR A 3 22.85 11.16 36.09
CA THR A 3 23.22 9.83 35.57
C THR A 3 22.85 8.69 36.53
N SER A 4 21.57 8.31 36.68
CA SER A 4 21.25 7.02 37.33
C SER A 4 19.85 6.45 37.10
N LYS A 5 19.25 6.58 35.91
CA LYS A 5 17.97 5.87 35.59
C LYS A 5 17.91 5.26 34.19
N LEU A 6 18.97 4.62 33.72
CA LEU A 6 18.84 3.61 32.65
C LEU A 6 18.35 2.31 33.29
N SER A 7 17.06 2.27 33.63
CA SER A 7 16.42 1.10 34.22
C SER A 7 16.42 -0.06 33.20
N PHE A 8 16.66 -1.29 33.65
CA PHE A 8 16.60 -2.53 32.86
C PHE A 8 15.38 -2.61 31.92
N LYS A 9 14.24 -2.06 32.36
CA LYS A 9 12.98 -1.97 31.60
C LYS A 9 13.05 -1.10 30.33
N LYS A 10 14.02 -0.19 30.22
CA LYS A 10 14.26 0.66 29.03
C LYS A 10 15.33 0.08 28.10
N ILE A 11 16.26 -0.70 28.65
CA ILE A 11 17.36 -1.32 27.89
C ILE A 11 16.82 -2.46 27.01
N LEU A 12 15.89 -3.25 27.52
CA LEU A 12 15.32 -4.38 26.79
C LEU A 12 14.57 -3.97 25.51
N PRO A 13 13.63 -3.00 25.53
CA PRO A 13 13.00 -2.51 24.29
C PRO A 13 14.00 -1.92 23.30
N LEU A 14 15.02 -1.20 23.79
CA LEU A 14 16.06 -0.63 22.95
C LEU A 14 16.91 -1.71 22.27
N ALA A 15 17.29 -2.76 23.00
CA ALA A 15 18.04 -3.90 22.46
C ALA A 15 17.22 -4.67 21.41
N ILE A 16 15.93 -4.90 21.65
CA ILE A 16 15.03 -5.54 20.69
C ILE A 16 14.87 -4.66 19.43
N ALA A 17 14.67 -3.35 19.60
CA ALA A 17 14.59 -2.43 18.47
C ALA A 17 15.89 -2.49 17.64
N LEU A 18 17.06 -2.42 18.30
CA LEU A 18 18.34 -2.47 17.61
C LEU A 18 18.54 -3.79 16.85
N LEU A 19 18.12 -4.91 17.44
CA LEU A 19 18.16 -6.23 16.80
C LEU A 19 17.28 -6.28 15.55
N LEU A 20 16.07 -5.70 15.61
CA LEU A 20 15.15 -5.61 14.47
C LEU A 20 15.66 -4.68 13.36
N PHE A 21 16.37 -3.61 13.72
CA PHE A 21 16.98 -2.68 12.76
C PHE A 21 18.32 -3.15 12.20
N LEU A 22 18.99 -4.11 12.85
CA LEU A 22 20.28 -4.66 12.44
C LEU A 22 20.35 -5.02 10.95
N PRO A 23 19.39 -5.77 10.34
CA PRO A 23 19.45 -6.08 8.91
C PRO A 23 19.36 -4.84 8.02
N ILE A 24 18.57 -3.84 8.41
CA ILE A 24 18.44 -2.58 7.66
C ILE A 24 19.77 -1.81 7.69
N ILE A 25 20.40 -1.73 8.88
CA ILE A 25 21.71 -1.09 9.04
C ILE A 25 22.77 -1.83 8.22
N ALA A 26 22.79 -3.17 8.27
CA ALA A 26 23.72 -3.99 7.52
C ALA A 26 23.55 -3.79 6.00
N LEU A 27 22.31 -3.81 5.49
CA LEU A 27 22.02 -3.55 4.08
C LEU A 27 22.46 -2.15 3.64
N THR A 28 22.23 -1.15 4.51
CA THR A 28 22.67 0.23 4.24
C THR A 28 24.18 0.30 4.14
N PHE A 29 24.90 -0.33 5.07
CA PHE A 29 26.36 -0.38 5.04
C PHE A 29 26.90 -1.08 3.77
N VAL A 30 26.31 -2.21 3.39
CA VAL A 30 26.69 -2.94 2.16
C VAL A 30 26.43 -2.10 0.91
N ALA A 31 25.28 -1.43 0.84
CA ALA A 31 24.90 -0.59 -0.31
C ALA A 31 25.91 0.55 -0.58
N PHE A 32 26.51 1.14 0.47
CA PHE A 32 27.51 2.21 0.32
C PHE A 32 28.95 1.71 0.22
N SER A 33 29.24 0.51 0.72
CA SER A 33 30.62 0.00 0.82
C SER A 33 31.10 -0.78 -0.41
N GLN A 34 30.18 -1.35 -1.20
CA GLN A 34 30.53 -2.13 -2.40
C GLN A 34 29.67 -1.72 -3.61
N PRO A 35 30.05 -0.66 -4.34
CA PRO A 35 29.37 -0.29 -5.57
C PRO A 35 29.59 -1.41 -6.61
N SER A 36 28.60 -2.28 -6.79
CA SER A 36 28.61 -3.25 -7.88
C SER A 36 28.15 -2.56 -9.17
N PRO A 37 28.68 -2.95 -10.35
CA PRO A 37 28.20 -2.43 -11.63
C PRO A 37 26.67 -2.53 -11.81
N SER A 38 26.05 -3.56 -11.26
CA SER A 38 24.60 -3.76 -11.26
C SER A 38 23.85 -2.71 -10.43
N PHE A 39 24.40 -2.29 -9.29
CA PHE A 39 23.80 -1.28 -8.43
C PHE A 39 23.83 0.12 -9.08
N SER A 40 24.95 0.48 -9.71
CA SER A 40 25.04 1.72 -10.49
C SER A 40 24.03 1.72 -11.65
N HIS A 41 23.93 0.60 -12.38
CA HIS A 41 22.95 0.46 -13.46
C HIS A 41 21.50 0.60 -12.96
N LEU A 42 21.17 0.08 -11.78
CA LEU A 42 19.85 0.24 -11.14
C LEU A 42 19.53 1.71 -10.87
N ILE A 43 20.49 2.47 -10.32
CA ILE A 43 20.36 3.90 -10.04
C ILE A 43 20.09 4.67 -11.32
N ASP A 44 20.87 4.39 -12.37
CA ASP A 44 20.84 5.17 -13.62
C ASP A 44 19.62 4.87 -14.50
N THR A 45 18.97 3.71 -14.32
CA THR A 45 17.86 3.27 -15.19
C THR A 45 16.49 3.31 -14.52
N VAL A 46 16.29 2.51 -13.46
CA VAL A 46 14.94 2.22 -12.94
C VAL A 46 14.66 2.83 -11.59
N LEU A 47 15.68 3.17 -10.79
CA LEU A 47 15.50 3.65 -9.43
C LEU A 47 14.60 4.90 -9.38
N TRP A 48 14.89 5.90 -10.22
CA TRP A 48 14.09 7.12 -10.29
C TRP A 48 12.65 6.85 -10.74
N THR A 49 12.46 5.90 -11.66
CA THR A 49 11.13 5.46 -12.09
C THR A 49 10.37 4.81 -10.94
N TYR A 50 11.01 3.94 -10.15
CA TYR A 50 10.40 3.32 -8.98
C TYR A 50 10.03 4.33 -7.90
N ILE A 51 10.93 5.27 -7.58
CA ILE A 51 10.66 6.32 -6.59
C ILE A 51 9.47 7.18 -7.04
N ARG A 52 9.48 7.67 -8.28
CA ARG A 52 8.43 8.53 -8.80
C ARG A 52 7.08 7.81 -8.83
N ASN A 53 7.04 6.59 -9.36
CA ASN A 53 5.80 5.81 -9.44
C ASN A 53 5.26 5.51 -8.03
N SER A 54 6.13 5.13 -7.09
CA SER A 54 5.72 4.88 -5.70
C SER A 54 5.15 6.12 -5.03
N LEU A 55 5.79 7.29 -5.20
CA LEU A 55 5.28 8.55 -4.66
C LEU A 55 3.93 8.95 -5.25
N ILE A 56 3.76 8.80 -6.56
CA ILE A 56 2.48 9.06 -7.24
C ILE A 56 1.40 8.13 -6.69
N LEU A 57 1.69 6.83 -6.58
CA LEU A 57 0.75 5.83 -6.06
C LEU A 57 0.37 6.11 -4.60
N VAL A 58 1.34 6.31 -3.71
CA VAL A 58 1.07 6.60 -2.29
C VAL A 58 0.25 7.88 -2.14
N THR A 59 0.59 8.93 -2.87
CA THR A 59 -0.14 10.20 -2.80
C THR A 59 -1.56 10.05 -3.32
N GLY A 60 -1.74 9.37 -4.46
CA GLY A 60 -3.05 9.09 -5.05
C GLY A 60 -3.93 8.24 -4.13
N VAL A 61 -3.38 7.18 -3.54
CA VAL A 61 -4.08 6.31 -2.59
C VAL A 61 -4.47 7.08 -1.34
N CYS A 62 -3.57 7.86 -0.74
CA CYS A 62 -3.87 8.70 0.42
C CYS A 62 -4.98 9.71 0.12
N PHE A 63 -4.93 10.37 -1.03
CA PHE A 63 -5.95 11.32 -1.46
C PHE A 63 -7.32 10.65 -1.61
N MET A 64 -7.38 9.51 -2.31
CA MET A 64 -8.62 8.75 -2.46
C MET A 64 -9.14 8.22 -1.10
N ALA A 65 -8.25 7.75 -0.23
CA ALA A 65 -8.61 7.30 1.11
C ALA A 65 -9.18 8.44 1.97
N LEU A 66 -8.69 9.67 1.82
CA LEU A 66 -9.27 10.83 2.51
C LEU A 66 -10.66 11.18 1.97
N ILE A 67 -10.83 11.16 0.65
CA ILE A 67 -12.11 11.49 0.00
C ILE A 67 -13.20 10.48 0.38
N TRP A 68 -12.89 9.19 0.38
CA TRP A 68 -13.90 8.14 0.58
C TRP A 68 -13.91 7.59 2.01
N GLY A 69 -12.75 7.43 2.63
CA GLY A 69 -12.58 6.88 3.98
C GLY A 69 -13.02 7.85 5.08
N LEU A 70 -12.71 9.15 4.95
CA LEU A 70 -13.07 10.10 6.01
C LEU A 70 -14.59 10.30 6.14
N PRO A 71 -15.37 10.50 5.05
CA PRO A 71 -16.82 10.64 5.17
C PRO A 71 -17.50 9.35 5.64
N SER A 72 -17.07 8.19 5.15
CA SER A 72 -17.64 6.90 5.57
C SER A 72 -17.39 6.61 7.06
N ALA A 73 -16.17 6.86 7.54
CA ALA A 73 -15.85 6.75 8.97
C ALA A 73 -16.65 7.75 9.82
N TRP A 74 -16.81 8.99 9.34
CA TRP A 74 -17.60 10.01 10.03
C TRP A 74 -19.08 9.64 10.11
N LEU A 75 -19.68 9.17 9.01
CA LEU A 75 -21.08 8.75 8.95
C LEU A 75 -21.38 7.61 9.94
N VAL A 76 -20.56 6.57 9.92
CA VAL A 76 -20.76 5.37 10.76
C VAL A 76 -20.52 5.67 12.25
N SER A 77 -19.61 6.60 12.57
CA SER A 77 -19.35 6.99 13.96
C SER A 77 -20.37 7.98 14.53
N ARG A 78 -20.88 8.92 13.72
CA ARG A 78 -21.77 10.00 14.20
C ARG A 78 -23.26 9.72 14.08
N TYR A 79 -23.70 8.95 13.09
CA TYR A 79 -25.12 8.70 12.84
C TYR A 79 -25.54 7.28 13.22
N GLN A 80 -26.85 7.12 13.43
CA GLN A 80 -27.52 5.83 13.61
C GLN A 80 -28.49 5.66 12.45
N PHE A 81 -28.16 4.79 11.50
CA PHE A 81 -28.97 4.52 10.32
C PHE A 81 -29.13 3.01 10.10
N PHE A 82 -30.16 2.63 9.35
CA PHE A 82 -30.42 1.22 9.04
C PHE A 82 -29.24 0.63 8.25
N GLY A 83 -28.63 -0.45 8.77
CA GLY A 83 -27.45 -1.08 8.17
C GLY A 83 -26.10 -0.61 8.73
N LYS A 84 -26.06 0.29 9.72
CA LYS A 84 -24.81 0.77 10.35
C LYS A 84 -23.87 -0.37 10.76
N SER A 85 -24.38 -1.40 11.43
CA SER A 85 -23.56 -2.52 11.93
C SER A 85 -22.84 -3.26 10.79
N PHE A 86 -23.51 -3.44 9.65
CA PHE A 86 -22.89 -4.02 8.46
C PHE A 86 -21.75 -3.15 7.94
N PHE A 87 -21.98 -1.85 7.75
CA PHE A 87 -20.93 -0.93 7.25
C PHE A 87 -19.76 -0.76 8.23
N SER A 88 -20.02 -0.73 9.55
CA SER A 88 -18.97 -0.71 10.56
C SER A 88 -18.02 -1.90 10.42
N TRP A 89 -18.56 -3.09 10.16
CA TRP A 89 -17.77 -4.30 9.96
C TRP A 89 -17.11 -4.32 8.57
N ALA A 90 -17.84 -3.95 7.52
CA ALA A 90 -17.32 -3.94 6.15
C ALA A 90 -16.12 -3.00 5.97
N LEU A 91 -16.08 -1.86 6.67
CA LEU A 91 -14.94 -0.95 6.65
C LEU A 91 -13.65 -1.56 7.23
N LEU A 92 -13.77 -2.60 8.07
CA LEU A 92 -12.63 -3.32 8.65
C LEU A 92 -12.15 -4.48 7.76
N LEU A 93 -12.97 -4.96 6.83
CA LEU A 93 -12.64 -6.09 5.95
C LEU A 93 -11.32 -5.94 5.19
N PRO A 94 -11.01 -4.78 4.57
CA PRO A 94 -9.76 -4.63 3.81
C PRO A 94 -8.51 -4.87 4.67
N MET A 95 -8.57 -4.55 5.97
CA MET A 95 -7.47 -4.74 6.91
C MET A 95 -7.26 -6.20 7.31
N ALA A 96 -8.30 -7.04 7.19
CA ALA A 96 -8.23 -8.47 7.50
C ALA A 96 -7.68 -9.29 6.32
N MET A 97 -7.75 -8.76 5.10
CA MET A 97 -7.31 -9.46 3.90
C MET A 97 -5.79 -9.33 3.70
N PRO A 98 -5.07 -10.43 3.42
CA PRO A 98 -3.70 -10.37 2.95
C PRO A 98 -3.59 -9.54 1.66
N ALA A 99 -2.61 -8.64 1.59
CA ALA A 99 -2.43 -7.75 0.45
C ALA A 99 -2.31 -8.48 -0.90
N TYR A 100 -1.66 -9.65 -0.91
CA TYR A 100 -1.49 -10.44 -2.14
C TYR A 100 -2.83 -10.98 -2.68
N LEU A 101 -3.77 -11.36 -1.80
CA LEU A 101 -5.08 -11.86 -2.23
C LEU A 101 -5.91 -10.74 -2.86
N VAL A 102 -5.87 -9.55 -2.26
CA VAL A 102 -6.55 -8.37 -2.82
C VAL A 102 -5.99 -8.06 -4.21
N ALA A 103 -4.67 -8.15 -4.39
CA ALA A 103 -4.04 -7.92 -5.69
C ALA A 103 -4.51 -8.93 -6.75
N PHE A 104 -4.60 -10.21 -6.42
CA PHE A 104 -5.12 -11.22 -7.37
C PHE A 104 -6.58 -10.98 -7.71
N VAL A 105 -7.43 -10.78 -6.71
CA VAL A 105 -8.86 -10.52 -6.96
C VAL A 105 -9.06 -9.28 -7.83
N TYR A 106 -8.32 -8.21 -7.59
CA TYR A 106 -8.38 -7.02 -8.45
C TYR A 106 -7.82 -7.28 -9.85
N THR A 107 -6.75 -8.05 -9.98
CA THR A 107 -6.23 -8.43 -11.29
C THR A 107 -7.29 -9.20 -12.05
N ASP A 108 -7.88 -10.25 -11.47
CA ASP A 108 -8.89 -11.07 -12.11
C ASP A 108 -10.16 -10.30 -12.49
N LEU A 109 -10.63 -9.38 -11.63
CA LEU A 109 -11.82 -8.57 -11.89
C LEU A 109 -11.60 -7.56 -13.02
N PHE A 110 -10.43 -6.92 -13.06
CA PHE A 110 -10.12 -5.82 -13.98
C PHE A 110 -9.30 -6.24 -15.20
N ASP A 111 -8.85 -7.48 -15.28
CA ASP A 111 -8.19 -8.04 -16.47
C ASP A 111 -9.16 -8.05 -17.66
N TYR A 112 -8.62 -8.16 -18.86
CA TYR A 112 -9.38 -8.07 -20.10
C TYR A 112 -10.59 -9.02 -20.14
N ALA A 113 -10.41 -10.26 -19.66
CA ALA A 113 -11.47 -11.27 -19.58
C ALA A 113 -12.31 -11.18 -18.29
N GLY A 114 -11.95 -10.29 -17.36
CA GLY A 114 -12.58 -10.11 -16.07
C GLY A 114 -14.01 -9.58 -16.16
N ASP A 115 -14.80 -9.91 -15.13
CA ASP A 115 -16.24 -9.62 -15.11
C ASP A 115 -16.54 -8.12 -15.27
N ILE A 116 -15.71 -7.24 -14.69
CA ILE A 116 -15.91 -5.79 -14.77
C ILE A 116 -15.65 -5.30 -16.20
N GLN A 117 -14.55 -5.73 -16.83
CA GLN A 117 -14.22 -5.34 -18.20
C GLN A 117 -15.26 -5.86 -19.19
N VAL A 118 -15.71 -7.10 -19.03
CA VAL A 118 -16.78 -7.68 -19.86
C VAL A 118 -18.09 -6.90 -19.69
N ALA A 119 -18.46 -6.54 -18.46
CA ALA A 119 -19.67 -5.76 -18.19
C ALA A 119 -19.63 -4.39 -18.86
N ILE A 120 -18.50 -3.68 -18.76
CA ILE A 120 -18.27 -2.40 -19.45
C ILE A 120 -18.42 -2.58 -20.96
N ARG A 121 -17.76 -3.58 -21.56
CA ARG A 121 -17.87 -3.83 -23.00
C ARG A 121 -19.30 -4.08 -23.45
N ARG A 122 -20.05 -4.90 -22.70
CA ARG A 122 -21.46 -5.17 -23.01
C ARG A 122 -22.33 -3.94 -22.93
N TRP A 123 -22.13 -3.08 -21.93
CA TRP A 123 -22.90 -1.85 -21.77
C TRP A 123 -22.66 -0.83 -22.88
N PHE A 124 -21.42 -0.69 -23.34
CA PHE A 124 -21.06 0.27 -24.38
C PHE A 124 -21.04 -0.31 -25.79
N GLY A 125 -21.30 -1.62 -25.95
CA GLY A 125 -21.25 -2.32 -27.24
C GLY A 125 -19.84 -2.52 -27.79
N PHE A 126 -18.81 -2.41 -26.94
CA PHE A 126 -17.42 -2.65 -27.34
C PHE A 126 -17.18 -4.13 -27.59
N THR A 127 -16.39 -4.44 -28.60
CA THR A 127 -16.09 -5.81 -29.05
C THR A 127 -14.65 -6.21 -28.73
N SER A 128 -13.75 -5.23 -28.60
CA SER A 128 -12.34 -5.45 -28.33
C SER A 128 -11.74 -4.39 -27.39
N ALA A 129 -10.54 -4.63 -26.87
CA ALA A 129 -9.81 -3.64 -26.07
C ALA A 129 -9.47 -2.37 -26.86
N ALA A 130 -9.35 -2.47 -28.20
CA ALA A 130 -9.02 -1.34 -29.07
C ALA A 130 -10.17 -0.31 -29.17
N ASP A 131 -11.37 -0.68 -28.73
CA ASP A 131 -12.53 0.22 -28.72
C ASP A 131 -12.49 1.18 -27.51
N TYR A 132 -11.61 0.95 -26.53
CA TYR A 132 -11.42 1.84 -25.39
C TYR A 132 -10.61 3.08 -25.79
N TRP A 133 -11.05 4.26 -25.37
CA TRP A 133 -10.34 5.51 -25.64
C TRP A 133 -9.05 5.70 -24.82
N PHE A 134 -8.85 4.88 -23.77
CA PHE A 134 -7.78 5.01 -22.77
C PHE A 134 -6.78 3.85 -22.81
N PHE A 135 -6.82 3.02 -23.85
CA PHE A 135 -5.94 1.87 -24.05
C PHE A 135 -5.15 2.00 -25.35
#